data_AF-A0AAV4GPM2-F1
#
_entry.id   AF-A0AAV4GPM2-F1
#
_cell.length_a   1.000
_cell.length_b   1.000
_cell.length_c   1.000
_cell.angle_alpha   90.00
_cell.angle_beta   90.00
_cell.angle_gamma   90.00
#
_symmetry.space_group_name_H-M   'P 1'
#
loop_
_entity.id
_entity.type
_entity.pdbx_description
1 polymer ?
#
loop_
_entity_poly.entity_id
_entity_poly.type
_entity_poly.pdbx_seq_one_letter_code
_entity_poly.pdbx_strand_id
1 'polypeptide(L)'
;MDSQGAKKNRTAKGDLEEVGEDEHERKRFSLEMASRTAAHRPTWRAQGGLSLSEADGHRALGLLQAGLPISEVSLRMNANRTTIFKLRQRLHETNTVSDRPRSGRPRCTTQRQDRNLVRNHMNNRFLSASASSRQTRGRNKQRISANTVRRRLSTSGIRARRPYIGLILTQRHRHQRTLWAQEHAA
;
A
#
# COMPACT_ATOMS: atom_id res chain seq x y z
N MET A 1 -8.72 -76.54 23.54
CA MET A 1 -8.57 -75.84 24.83
C MET A 1 -7.77 -74.60 24.47
N ASP A 2 -8.35 -73.42 24.23
CA ASP A 2 -9.45 -72.80 24.97
C ASP A 2 -10.43 -72.02 24.09
N SER A 3 -11.64 -71.95 24.61
CA SER A 3 -12.77 -71.13 24.24
C SER A 3 -12.60 -69.68 24.73
N GLN A 4 -13.55 -68.83 24.32
CA GLN A 4 -13.96 -67.47 24.79
C GLN A 4 -13.85 -66.48 23.61
N GLY A 5 -14.92 -66.08 22.92
CA GLY A 5 -16.11 -65.38 23.43
C GLY A 5 -15.76 -63.89 23.64
N ALA A 6 -16.44 -62.86 23.16
CA ALA A 6 -17.75 -62.69 22.57
C ALA A 6 -17.93 -61.19 22.19
N LYS A 7 -19.11 -60.88 21.62
CA LYS A 7 -19.83 -59.58 21.64
C LYS A 7 -19.60 -58.63 20.46
N LYS A 8 -20.51 -58.76 19.48
CA LYS A 8 -21.06 -57.64 18.69
C LYS A 8 -21.60 -56.59 19.66
N ASN A 9 -21.09 -55.36 19.60
CA ASN A 9 -21.78 -54.19 20.13
C ASN A 9 -21.88 -53.13 19.03
N ARG A 10 -23.12 -52.91 18.59
CA ARG A 10 -23.57 -51.70 17.91
C ARG A 10 -23.45 -50.56 18.92
N THR A 11 -22.73 -49.49 18.59
CA THR A 11 -22.79 -48.27 19.40
C THR A 11 -22.82 -47.04 18.49
N ALA A 12 -23.99 -46.39 18.53
CA ALA A 12 -24.27 -44.98 18.38
C ALA A 12 -23.58 -44.19 17.26
N LYS A 13 -24.35 -43.99 16.19
CA LYS A 13 -24.33 -42.79 15.37
C LYS A 13 -24.78 -41.64 16.29
N GLY A 14 -23.82 -40.90 16.85
CA GLY A 14 -24.08 -39.76 17.72
C GLY A 14 -24.45 -38.54 16.89
N ASP A 15 -25.61 -37.99 17.22
CA ASP A 15 -26.22 -36.81 16.63
C ASP A 15 -25.29 -35.58 16.77
N LEU A 16 -24.79 -35.10 15.65
CA LEU A 16 -24.43 -33.69 15.52
C LEU A 16 -25.75 -32.99 15.21
N GLU A 17 -26.35 -32.41 16.25
CA GLU A 17 -27.44 -31.46 16.10
C GLU A 17 -27.03 -30.41 15.05
N GLU A 18 -27.62 -30.53 13.86
CA GLU A 18 -27.73 -29.42 12.95
C GLU A 18 -28.51 -28.34 13.70
N VAL A 19 -27.79 -27.32 14.18
CA VAL A 19 -28.39 -26.02 14.46
C VAL A 19 -28.82 -25.46 13.11
N GLY A 20 -29.96 -25.96 12.64
CA GLY A 20 -30.68 -25.44 11.50
C GLY A 20 -31.11 -24.04 11.86
N GLU A 21 -30.29 -23.05 11.51
CA GLU A 21 -30.75 -21.68 11.41
C GLU A 21 -31.91 -21.67 10.42
N ASP A 22 -33.11 -21.61 10.97
CA ASP A 22 -34.38 -21.74 10.27
C ASP A 22 -34.36 -20.87 9.01
N GLU A 23 -34.48 -21.51 7.84
CA GLU A 23 -34.69 -20.81 6.58
C GLU A 23 -35.87 -19.83 6.68
N HIS A 24 -36.85 -20.15 7.54
CA HIS A 24 -37.99 -19.32 7.86
C HIS A 24 -37.60 -18.04 8.60
N GLU A 25 -36.66 -18.09 9.55
CA GLU A 25 -36.13 -16.91 10.21
C GLU A 25 -35.30 -16.06 9.25
N ARG A 26 -34.49 -16.70 8.39
CA ARG A 26 -33.76 -16.01 7.30
C ARG A 26 -34.71 -15.34 6.31
N LYS A 27 -35.81 -16.00 5.93
CA LYS A 27 -36.86 -15.48 5.03
C LYS A 27 -37.69 -14.39 5.70
N ARG A 28 -38.04 -14.53 6.99
CA ARG A 28 -38.74 -13.53 7.81
C ARG A 28 -37.90 -12.27 7.99
N PHE A 29 -36.62 -12.43 8.33
CA PHE A 29 -35.67 -11.33 8.43
C PHE A 29 -35.48 -10.66 7.06
N SER A 30 -35.42 -11.43 5.96
CA SER A 30 -35.40 -10.90 4.60
C SER A 30 -36.65 -10.08 4.23
N LEU A 31 -37.85 -10.52 4.67
CA LEU A 31 -39.13 -9.83 4.47
C LEU A 31 -39.27 -8.58 5.36
N GLU A 32 -38.80 -8.64 6.60
CA GLU A 32 -38.72 -7.49 7.53
C GLU A 32 -37.70 -6.44 7.04
N MET A 33 -36.60 -6.90 6.44
CA MET A 33 -35.62 -6.04 5.77
C MET A 33 -36.21 -5.41 4.51
N ALA A 34 -36.93 -6.19 3.68
CA ALA A 34 -37.58 -5.69 2.48
C ALA A 34 -38.61 -4.58 2.78
N SER A 35 -39.36 -4.71 3.88
CA SER A 35 -40.31 -3.69 4.33
C SER A 35 -39.62 -2.43 4.89
N ARG A 36 -38.47 -2.55 5.57
CA ARG A 36 -37.62 -1.40 5.95
C ARG A 36 -36.97 -0.69 4.75
N THR A 37 -36.60 -1.44 3.71
CA THR A 37 -35.97 -0.87 2.51
C THR A 37 -36.90 0.01 1.66
N ALA A 38 -38.21 -0.14 1.79
CA ALA A 38 -39.19 0.63 1.00
C ALA A 38 -39.16 2.15 1.30
N ALA A 39 -38.67 2.56 2.46
CA ALA A 39 -38.63 3.97 2.87
C ALA A 39 -37.28 4.67 2.64
N HIS A 40 -36.20 3.92 2.33
CA HIS A 40 -34.86 4.50 2.21
C HIS A 40 -34.34 4.39 0.78
N ARG A 41 -34.44 5.47 -0.01
CA ARG A 41 -33.70 5.60 -1.28
C ARG A 41 -32.22 5.74 -0.95
N PRO A 42 -31.37 4.73 -1.23
CA PRO A 42 -29.96 4.85 -0.90
C PRO A 42 -29.36 5.98 -1.73
N THR A 43 -28.48 6.80 -1.15
CA THR A 43 -27.84 7.95 -1.85
C THR A 43 -26.40 7.67 -2.25
N TRP A 44 -25.89 6.47 -1.94
CA TRP A 44 -24.58 5.95 -2.33
C TRP A 44 -24.16 6.09 -3.81
N ARG A 45 -25.09 6.32 -4.74
CA ARG A 45 -24.84 6.51 -6.19
C ARG A 45 -24.38 7.93 -6.50
N ALA A 46 -24.70 8.89 -5.64
CA ALA A 46 -24.26 10.29 -5.72
C ALA A 46 -22.96 10.54 -4.95
N GLN A 47 -22.56 9.62 -4.06
CA GLN A 47 -21.33 9.72 -3.30
C GLN A 47 -20.19 9.12 -4.13
N GLY A 48 -19.62 9.96 -5.00
CA GLY A 48 -18.41 9.69 -5.76
C GLY A 48 -17.33 9.10 -4.85
N GLY A 49 -16.68 8.05 -5.36
CA GLY A 49 -15.83 7.16 -4.57
C GLY A 49 -14.77 7.87 -3.75
N LEU A 50 -14.88 7.75 -2.44
CA LEU A 50 -13.76 7.70 -1.53
C LEU A 50 -13.91 6.43 -0.71
N SER A 51 -12.78 5.79 -0.38
CA SER A 51 -12.79 4.67 0.56
C SER A 51 -13.57 5.04 1.82
N LEU A 52 -14.17 4.04 2.49
CA LEU A 52 -14.76 4.26 3.80
C LEU A 52 -13.74 5.01 4.66
N SER A 53 -14.19 6.08 5.30
CA SER A 53 -13.36 6.76 6.31
C SER A 53 -12.91 5.71 7.33
N GLU A 54 -11.72 5.89 7.89
CA GLU A 54 -11.18 4.96 8.88
C GLU A 54 -12.14 4.81 10.08
N ALA A 55 -12.79 5.90 10.50
CA ALA A 55 -13.82 5.87 11.53
C ALA A 55 -15.05 5.03 11.11
N ASP A 56 -15.48 5.16 9.85
CA ASP A 56 -16.62 4.41 9.31
C ASP A 56 -16.27 2.93 9.17
N GLY A 57 -15.02 2.62 8.82
CA GLY A 57 -14.50 1.26 8.76
C GLY A 57 -14.50 0.58 10.12
N HIS A 58 -14.10 1.28 11.20
CA HIS A 58 -14.18 0.74 12.56
C HIS A 58 -15.62 0.56 13.04
N ARG A 59 -16.53 1.48 12.70
CA ARG A 59 -17.97 1.32 13.01
C ARG A 59 -18.56 0.11 12.26
N ALA A 60 -18.24 -0.05 10.99
CA ALA A 60 -18.68 -1.21 10.20
C ALA A 60 -18.08 -2.52 10.74
N LEU A 61 -16.83 -2.51 11.20
CA LEU A 61 -16.18 -3.64 11.87
C LEU A 61 -16.95 -4.04 13.14
N GLY A 62 -17.30 -3.08 14.00
CA GLY A 62 -18.07 -3.38 15.22
C GLY A 62 -19.42 -4.02 14.92
N LEU A 63 -20.12 -3.53 13.88
CA LEU A 63 -21.39 -4.13 13.43
C LEU A 63 -21.20 -5.55 12.86
N LEU A 64 -20.11 -5.79 12.12
CA LEU A 64 -19.78 -7.12 11.60
C LEU A 64 -19.40 -8.10 12.71
N GLN A 65 -18.70 -7.65 13.75
CA GLN A 65 -18.37 -8.46 14.93
C GLN A 65 -19.60 -8.79 15.78
N ALA A 66 -20.60 -7.91 15.79
CA ALA A 66 -21.90 -8.15 16.42
C ALA A 66 -22.78 -9.17 15.65
N GLY A 67 -22.26 -9.79 14.58
CA GLY A 67 -22.97 -10.82 13.81
C GLY A 67 -23.97 -10.28 12.78
N LEU A 68 -24.02 -8.96 12.56
CA LEU A 68 -24.97 -8.39 11.60
C LEU A 68 -24.62 -8.76 10.15
N PRO A 69 -25.63 -9.05 9.31
CA PRO A 69 -25.39 -9.38 7.92
C PRO A 69 -24.89 -8.14 7.15
N ILE A 70 -24.08 -8.37 6.13
CA ILE A 70 -23.48 -7.32 5.28
C ILE A 70 -24.53 -6.37 4.70
N SER A 71 -25.72 -6.87 4.38
CA SER A 71 -26.85 -6.06 3.89
C SER A 71 -27.31 -5.02 4.92
N GLU A 72 -27.43 -5.41 6.18
CA GLU A 72 -27.86 -4.51 7.26
C GLU A 72 -26.77 -3.48 7.58
N VAL A 73 -25.51 -3.92 7.62
CA VAL A 73 -24.37 -3.01 7.79
C VAL A 73 -24.31 -1.99 6.66
N SER A 74 -24.57 -2.42 5.42
CA SER A 74 -24.61 -1.54 4.24
C SER A 74 -25.71 -0.47 4.34
N LEU A 75 -26.91 -0.85 4.80
CA LEU A 75 -28.02 0.08 5.02
C LEU A 75 -27.70 1.07 6.14
N ARG A 76 -27.26 0.58 7.30
CA ARG A 76 -26.96 1.39 8.49
C ARG A 76 -25.81 2.37 8.27
N MET A 77 -24.84 1.99 7.46
CA MET A 77 -23.68 2.81 7.11
C MET A 77 -23.89 3.68 5.86
N ASN A 78 -25.05 3.58 5.19
CA ASN A 78 -25.32 4.18 3.87
C ASN A 78 -24.16 3.95 2.87
N ALA A 79 -23.57 2.77 2.90
CA ALA A 79 -22.40 2.40 2.10
C ALA A 79 -22.77 1.30 1.11
N ASN A 80 -22.06 1.21 -0.02
CA ASN A 80 -22.30 0.13 -0.97
C ASN A 80 -21.98 -1.24 -0.34
N ARG A 81 -22.87 -2.22 -0.55
CA ARG A 81 -22.70 -3.61 -0.10
C ARG A 81 -21.34 -4.20 -0.49
N THR A 82 -20.85 -3.88 -1.69
CA THR A 82 -19.53 -4.31 -2.17
C THR A 82 -18.38 -3.71 -1.35
N THR A 83 -18.53 -2.49 -0.83
CA THR A 83 -17.54 -1.85 0.03
C THR A 83 -17.46 -2.54 1.38
N ILE A 84 -18.60 -2.85 2.00
CA ILE A 84 -18.65 -3.60 3.27
C ILE A 84 -18.11 -5.03 3.08
N PHE A 85 -18.45 -5.69 1.97
CA PHE A 85 -17.90 -7.01 1.64
C PHE A 85 -16.37 -6.98 1.52
N LYS A 86 -15.82 -6.04 0.75
CA LYS A 86 -14.36 -5.86 0.60
C LYS A 86 -13.68 -5.51 1.92
N LEU A 87 -14.35 -4.73 2.78
CA LEU A 87 -13.86 -4.45 4.13
C LEU A 87 -13.78 -5.73 4.97
N ARG A 88 -14.85 -6.54 5.03
CA ARG A 88 -14.86 -7.81 5.75
C ARG A 88 -13.78 -8.76 5.24
N GLN A 89 -13.63 -8.87 3.93
CA GLN A 89 -12.58 -9.70 3.32
C GLN A 89 -11.17 -9.22 3.71
N ARG A 90 -10.92 -7.92 3.62
CA ARG A 90 -9.64 -7.33 4.05
C ARG A 90 -9.36 -7.58 5.53
N LEU A 91 -10.38 -7.50 6.37
CA LEU A 91 -10.29 -7.80 7.78
C LEU A 91 -9.84 -9.24 8.02
N HIS A 92 -10.44 -10.21 7.33
CA HIS A 92 -10.04 -11.62 7.43
C HIS A 92 -8.60 -11.86 6.97
N GLU A 93 -8.16 -11.16 5.91
CA GLU A 93 -6.82 -11.34 5.35
C GLU A 93 -5.71 -10.66 6.16
N THR A 94 -5.99 -9.48 6.73
CA THR A 94 -4.94 -8.60 7.29
C THR A 94 -5.22 -8.09 8.71
N ASN A 95 -6.39 -8.38 9.29
CA ASN A 95 -6.85 -7.87 10.59
C ASN A 95 -6.79 -6.33 10.73
N THR A 96 -6.83 -5.61 9.61
CA THR A 96 -6.78 -4.14 9.59
C THR A 96 -7.92 -3.54 8.78
N VAL A 97 -8.43 -2.41 9.28
CA VAL A 97 -9.45 -1.58 8.59
C VAL A 97 -8.79 -0.68 7.53
N SER A 98 -7.55 -0.26 7.78
CA SER A 98 -6.78 0.66 6.94
C SER A 98 -6.68 0.18 5.49
N ASP A 99 -6.68 1.11 4.55
CA ASP A 99 -6.38 0.81 3.15
C ASP A 99 -4.95 0.27 2.99
N ARG A 100 -4.80 -0.71 2.10
CA ARG A 100 -3.48 -1.25 1.76
C ARG A 100 -2.65 -0.19 1.04
N PRO A 101 -1.34 -0.09 1.32
CA PRO A 101 -0.47 0.77 0.54
C PRO A 101 -0.55 0.35 -0.93
N ARG A 102 -0.79 1.32 -1.81
CA ARG A 102 -0.80 1.07 -3.26
C ARG A 102 0.63 0.80 -3.72
N SER A 103 0.84 -0.29 -4.45
CA SER A 103 2.15 -0.67 -4.99
C SER A 103 2.76 0.37 -5.96
N GLY A 104 1.90 1.21 -6.56
CA GLY A 104 2.30 2.25 -7.50
C GLY A 104 2.84 1.68 -8.81
N ARG A 105 3.28 2.58 -9.71
CA ARG A 105 3.86 2.17 -10.99
C ARG A 105 5.29 1.68 -10.80
N PRO A 106 5.68 0.52 -11.36
CA PRO A 106 7.06 0.05 -11.27
C PRO A 106 8.04 1.02 -11.93
N ARG A 107 9.26 1.06 -11.39
CA ARG A 107 10.35 1.87 -11.96
C ARG A 107 10.71 1.38 -13.36
N CYS A 108 11.08 2.34 -14.23
CA CYS A 108 11.61 2.05 -15.55
C CYS A 108 13.03 1.47 -15.54
N THR A 109 13.74 1.58 -14.42
CA THR A 109 15.12 1.17 -14.20
C THR A 109 15.18 0.05 -13.16
N THR A 110 16.13 -0.86 -13.31
CA THR A 110 16.40 -1.93 -12.32
C THR A 110 17.50 -1.50 -11.36
N GLN A 111 17.55 -2.10 -10.16
CA GLN A 111 18.58 -1.79 -9.17
C GLN A 111 20.00 -2.04 -9.69
N ARG A 112 20.20 -3.04 -10.56
CA ARG A 112 21.50 -3.30 -11.20
C ARG A 112 21.90 -2.19 -12.16
N GLN A 113 20.94 -1.68 -12.95
CA GLN A 113 21.17 -0.55 -13.85
C GLN A 113 21.52 0.71 -13.07
N ASP A 114 20.79 0.99 -11.99
CA ASP A 114 21.05 2.16 -11.14
C ASP A 114 22.45 2.11 -10.53
N ARG A 115 22.89 0.95 -10.02
CA ARG A 115 24.27 0.77 -9.52
C ARG A 115 25.33 1.00 -10.60
N ASN A 116 25.08 0.54 -11.83
CA ASN A 116 26.02 0.75 -12.94
C ASN A 116 26.06 2.22 -13.37
N LEU A 117 24.92 2.91 -13.39
CA LEU A 117 24.88 4.36 -13.65
C LEU A 117 25.71 5.13 -12.62
N VAL A 118 25.54 4.83 -11.34
CA VAL A 118 26.32 5.45 -10.26
C VAL A 118 27.81 5.20 -10.44
N ARG A 119 28.22 3.95 -10.65
CA ARG A 119 29.64 3.60 -10.86
C ARG A 119 30.25 4.32 -12.06
N ASN A 120 29.54 4.36 -13.19
CA ASN A 120 30.04 5.01 -14.40
C ASN A 120 30.23 6.52 -14.21
N HIS A 121 29.32 7.19 -13.49
CA HIS A 121 29.41 8.61 -13.19
C HIS A 121 30.44 8.95 -12.10
N MET A 122 30.71 8.01 -11.19
CA MET A 122 31.82 8.14 -10.23
C MET A 122 33.18 8.03 -10.93
N ASN A 123 33.33 7.06 -11.83
CA ASN A 123 34.59 6.85 -12.56
C ASN A 123 34.83 7.95 -13.61
N ASN A 124 33.77 8.44 -14.26
CA ASN A 124 33.86 9.51 -15.25
C ASN A 124 32.93 10.67 -14.89
N ARG A 125 33.48 11.66 -14.17
CA ARG A 125 32.74 12.85 -13.69
C ARG A 125 32.23 13.76 -14.81
N PHE A 126 32.75 13.65 -16.03
CA PHE A 126 32.32 14.44 -17.19
C PHE A 126 31.28 13.73 -18.06
N LEU A 127 30.90 12.49 -17.71
CA LEU A 127 29.90 11.73 -18.46
C LEU A 127 28.54 12.44 -18.37
N SER A 128 27.97 12.78 -19.53
CA SER A 128 26.66 13.43 -19.55
C SER A 128 25.52 12.43 -19.27
N ALA A 129 24.49 12.89 -18.56
CA ALA A 129 23.29 12.08 -18.31
C ALA A 129 22.59 11.65 -19.62
N SER A 130 22.66 12.47 -20.67
CA SER A 130 22.13 12.16 -22.01
C SER A 130 22.90 11.03 -22.69
N ALA A 131 24.23 10.97 -22.53
CA ALA A 131 25.03 9.86 -23.05
C ALA A 131 24.66 8.54 -22.37
N SER A 132 24.57 8.52 -21.04
CA SER A 132 24.17 7.31 -20.30
C SER A 132 22.74 6.87 -20.63
N SER A 133 21.84 7.82 -20.87
CA SER A 133 20.46 7.58 -21.29
C SER A 133 20.37 6.85 -22.63
N ARG A 134 21.19 7.22 -23.62
CA ARG A 134 21.25 6.53 -24.93
C ARG A 134 21.76 5.10 -24.82
N GLN A 135 22.68 4.84 -23.89
CA GLN A 135 23.32 3.53 -23.68
C GLN A 135 22.46 2.59 -22.80
N THR A 136 21.67 3.14 -21.88
CA THR A 136 20.92 2.34 -20.90
C THR A 136 19.52 2.02 -21.42
N ARG A 137 19.26 0.74 -21.69
CA ARG A 137 17.90 0.23 -21.91
C ARG A 137 17.24 -0.06 -20.57
N GLY A 138 16.08 0.54 -20.32
CA GLY A 138 15.29 0.31 -19.12
C GLY A 138 14.61 -1.07 -19.12
N ARG A 139 13.78 -1.29 -18.11
CA ARG A 139 13.02 -2.53 -17.86
C ARG A 139 12.24 -3.02 -19.09
N ASN A 140 11.62 -2.10 -19.82
CA ASN A 140 10.79 -2.43 -20.99
C ASN A 140 11.60 -2.45 -22.31
N LYS A 141 12.93 -2.62 -22.23
CA LYS A 141 13.88 -2.55 -23.36
C LYS A 141 13.91 -1.19 -24.10
N GLN A 142 13.13 -0.22 -23.63
CA GLN A 142 13.11 1.16 -24.09
C GLN A 142 14.26 1.98 -23.49
N ARG A 143 14.79 2.94 -24.25
CA ARG A 143 15.81 3.86 -23.74
C ARG A 143 15.23 4.70 -22.60
N ILE A 144 15.99 4.84 -21.52
CA ILE A 144 15.57 5.71 -20.41
C ILE A 144 15.81 7.17 -20.79
N SER A 145 15.02 8.09 -20.25
CA SER A 145 15.25 9.52 -20.47
C SER A 145 16.45 10.03 -19.67
N ALA A 146 17.11 11.10 -20.14
CA ALA A 146 18.17 11.78 -19.39
C ALA A 146 17.70 12.25 -18.01
N ASN A 147 16.43 12.63 -17.88
CA ASN A 147 15.86 13.03 -16.60
C ASN A 147 15.77 11.86 -15.61
N THR A 148 15.47 10.65 -16.09
CA THR A 148 15.52 9.44 -15.27
C THR A 148 16.92 9.22 -14.71
N VAL A 149 17.95 9.34 -15.55
CA VAL A 149 19.35 9.21 -15.12
C VAL A 149 19.68 10.24 -14.04
N ARG A 150 19.36 11.53 -14.25
CA ARG A 150 19.58 12.57 -13.23
C ARG A 150 18.89 12.27 -11.91
N ARG A 151 17.63 11.80 -11.95
CA ARG A 151 16.91 11.39 -10.73
C ARG A 151 17.66 10.28 -10.00
N ARG A 152 18.15 9.25 -10.69
CA ARG A 152 18.93 8.16 -10.08
C ARG A 152 20.24 8.61 -9.47
N LEU A 153 20.97 9.47 -10.17
CA LEU A 153 22.19 10.07 -9.64
C LEU A 153 21.89 10.93 -8.41
N SER A 154 20.83 11.74 -8.43
CA SER A 154 20.45 12.55 -7.28
C SER A 154 20.04 11.72 -6.05
N THR A 155 19.34 10.60 -6.24
CA THR A 155 18.99 9.67 -5.15
C THR A 155 20.23 9.04 -4.50
N SER A 156 21.33 8.92 -5.24
CA SER A 156 22.63 8.43 -4.73
C SER A 156 23.58 9.55 -4.29
N GLY A 157 23.09 10.81 -4.23
CA GLY A 157 23.89 11.96 -3.80
C GLY A 157 24.79 12.56 -4.90
N ILE A 158 24.82 12.00 -6.10
CA ILE A 158 25.61 12.53 -7.22
C ILE A 158 24.83 13.67 -7.88
N ARG A 159 25.40 14.87 -7.80
CA ARG A 159 24.92 16.06 -8.49
C ARG A 159 26.04 16.71 -9.26
N ALA A 160 25.77 17.06 -10.51
CA ALA A 160 26.65 17.96 -11.24
C ALA A 160 26.61 19.33 -10.55
N ARG A 161 27.77 19.85 -10.17
CA ARG A 161 27.95 21.21 -9.66
C ARG A 161 28.64 22.04 -10.75
N ARG A 162 28.28 23.31 -10.85
CA ARG A 162 29.09 24.26 -11.63
C ARG A 162 30.31 24.61 -10.76
N PRO A 163 31.54 24.56 -11.31
CA PRO A 163 32.70 25.06 -10.58
C PRO A 163 32.47 26.54 -10.26
N TYR A 164 33.06 26.99 -9.15
CA TYR A 164 33.04 28.41 -8.81
C TYR A 164 33.80 29.19 -9.86
N ILE A 165 33.17 30.25 -10.39
CA ILE A 165 33.78 31.20 -11.32
C ILE A 165 33.84 32.53 -10.57
N GLY A 166 35.02 32.90 -10.09
CA GLY A 166 35.27 34.16 -9.41
C GLY A 166 36.76 34.44 -9.29
N LEU A 167 37.10 35.57 -8.64
CA LEU A 167 38.48 36.01 -8.49
C LEU A 167 39.28 34.98 -7.70
N ILE A 168 40.31 34.40 -8.32
CA ILE A 168 41.26 33.53 -7.62
C ILE A 168 42.09 34.42 -6.69
N LEU A 169 41.95 34.24 -5.38
CA LEU A 169 42.74 35.00 -4.41
C LEU A 169 44.22 34.67 -4.59
N THR A 170 45.06 35.69 -4.73
CA THR A 170 46.52 35.54 -4.68
C THR A 170 46.95 35.14 -3.27
N GLN A 171 48.16 34.61 -3.12
CA GLN A 171 48.70 34.26 -1.79
C GLN A 171 48.63 35.44 -0.81
N ARG A 172 49.01 36.65 -1.25
CA ARG A 172 48.94 37.88 -0.44
C ARG A 172 47.54 38.14 0.09
N HIS A 173 46.52 38.06 -0.78
CA HIS A 173 45.14 38.28 -0.38
C HIS A 173 44.64 37.24 0.61
N ARG A 174 45.07 35.97 0.48
CA ARG A 174 44.73 34.93 1.45
C ARG A 174 45.34 35.25 2.82
N HIS A 175 46.63 35.59 2.85
CA HIS A 175 47.33 35.91 4.10
C HIS A 175 46.73 37.12 4.82
N GLN A 176 46.48 38.22 4.11
CA GLN A 176 45.86 39.42 4.70
C GLN A 176 44.46 39.13 5.25
N ARG A 177 43.65 38.35 4.53
CA ARG A 177 42.33 37.95 5.01
C ARG A 177 42.40 37.08 6.26
N THR A 178 43.36 36.15 6.31
CA THR A 178 43.58 35.31 7.49
C THR A 178 44.04 36.13 8.70
N LEU A 179 45.01 37.04 8.53
CA LEU A 179 45.46 37.93 9.59
C LEU A 179 44.32 38.79 10.12
N TRP A 180 43.57 39.43 9.22
CA TRP A 180 42.42 40.25 9.62
C TRP A 180 41.39 39.43 10.40
N ALA A 181 41.08 38.21 9.94
CA ALA A 181 40.14 37.33 10.64
C ALA A 181 40.66 36.88 12.01
N GLN A 182 41.97 36.68 12.17
CA GLN A 182 42.59 36.34 13.46
C GLN A 182 42.59 37.53 14.42
N GLU A 183 42.90 38.73 13.93
CA GLU A 183 42.89 39.98 14.72
C GLU A 183 41.49 40.36 15.21
N HIS A 184 40.45 39.95 14.49
CA HIS A 184 39.05 40.32 14.75
C HIS A 184 38.17 39.13 15.15
N ALA A 185 38.76 37.96 15.42
CA ALA A 185 38.07 36.85 16.04
C ALA A 185 38.05 37.09 17.57
N ALA A 186 36.91 37.58 18.06
CA ALA A 186 36.65 37.72 19.49
C ALA A 186 36.59 36.37 20.22
#